data_AF-A0AAE1TD20-F1
#
_entry.id   AF-A0AAE1TD20-F1
#
_cell.length_a   1.000
_cell.length_b   1.000
_cell.length_c   1.000
_cell.angle_alpha   90.00
_cell.angle_beta   90.00
_cell.angle_gamma   90.00
#
_symmetry.space_group_name_H-M   'P 1'
#
loop_
_entity.id
_entity.type
_entity.pdbx_description
1 polymer ?
#
loop_
_entity_poly.entity_id
_entity_poly.type
_entity_poly.pdbx_seq_one_letter_code
_entity_poly.pdbx_strand_id
1 'polypeptide(L)'
;MKEQGYLALSRKKKQSKNFEDEKIDRLVRDYSAATDLVGLDWRKMKIPPVLGSSGHDWLFKLMQPMKEILHVKETLQADLEREPTDDELAEATNIDVDQLRKQLEIGRAARHKLIKAAVVILCSICVHPPLKLEHERSYPTWKEDG
;
A
#
# COMPACT_ATOMS: atom_id res chain seq x y z
N MET A 1 -1.67 -44.16 11.51
CA MET A 1 -1.04 -43.52 10.32
C MET A 1 -1.55 -42.10 9.99
N LYS A 2 -2.28 -41.39 10.88
CA LYS A 2 -2.77 -40.01 10.62
C LYS A 2 -1.86 -38.88 11.14
N GLU A 3 -0.89 -39.16 12.01
CA GLU A 3 -0.01 -38.14 12.62
C GLU A 3 1.08 -37.59 11.70
N GLN A 4 1.59 -38.38 10.73
CA GLN A 4 2.69 -37.93 9.87
C GLN A 4 2.26 -36.82 8.87
N GLY A 5 1.00 -36.80 8.46
CA GLY A 5 0.46 -35.76 7.57
C GLY A 5 0.30 -34.39 8.24
N TYR A 6 -0.02 -34.37 9.54
CA TYR A 6 -0.20 -33.13 10.31
C TYR A 6 1.12 -32.38 10.50
N LEU A 7 2.21 -33.09 10.79
CA LEU A 7 3.53 -32.49 10.98
C LEU A 7 4.09 -31.93 9.66
N ALA A 8 3.86 -32.61 8.54
CA ALA A 8 4.25 -32.13 7.22
C ALA A 8 3.47 -30.86 6.80
N LEU A 9 2.15 -30.82 7.05
CA LEU A 9 1.33 -29.62 6.78
C LEU A 9 1.75 -28.44 7.65
N SER A 10 2.03 -28.69 8.93
CA SER A 10 2.44 -27.67 9.89
C SER A 10 3.81 -27.06 9.52
N ARG A 11 4.77 -27.90 9.12
CA ARG A 11 6.07 -27.44 8.59
C ARG A 11 5.92 -26.60 7.32
N LYS A 12 5.07 -27.04 6.38
CA LYS A 12 4.81 -26.30 5.13
C LYS A 12 4.13 -24.95 5.39
N LYS A 13 3.17 -24.89 6.32
CA LYS A 13 2.55 -23.63 6.76
C LYS A 13 3.56 -22.69 7.42
N LYS A 14 4.44 -23.20 8.28
CA LYS A 14 5.48 -22.40 8.93
C LYS A 14 6.47 -21.81 7.91
N GLN A 15 6.91 -22.60 6.95
CA GLN A 15 7.81 -22.14 5.89
C GLN A 15 7.15 -21.09 4.98
N SER A 16 5.87 -21.27 4.64
CA SER A 16 5.10 -20.27 3.87
C SER A 16 4.92 -18.97 4.63
N LYS A 17 4.71 -19.03 5.95
CA LYS A 17 4.56 -17.82 6.78
C LYS A 17 5.86 -17.02 6.84
N ASN A 18 6.99 -17.69 7.04
CA ASN A 18 8.30 -17.03 7.06
C ASN A 18 8.60 -16.29 5.74
N PHE A 19 8.27 -16.91 4.60
CA PHE A 19 8.47 -16.27 3.29
C PHE A 19 7.62 -15.01 3.12
N GLU A 20 6.36 -15.03 3.58
CA GLU A 20 5.50 -13.84 3.54
C GLU A 20 6.01 -12.75 4.49
N ASP A 21 6.48 -13.12 5.68
CA ASP A 21 7.06 -12.18 6.65
C ASP A 21 8.32 -11.50 6.10
N GLU A 22 9.21 -12.25 5.43
CA GLU A 22 10.40 -11.70 4.74
C GLU A 22 10.02 -10.74 3.60
N LYS A 23 8.97 -11.08 2.85
CA LYS A 23 8.45 -10.24 1.75
C LYS A 23 7.85 -8.93 2.29
N ILE A 24 7.19 -9.00 3.44
CA ILE A 24 6.65 -7.82 4.15
C ILE A 24 7.79 -6.96 4.69
N ASP A 25 8.80 -7.54 5.32
CA ASP A 25 9.97 -6.81 5.82
C ASP A 25 10.67 -6.04 4.70
N ARG A 26 10.89 -6.70 3.56
CA ARG A 26 11.44 -6.03 2.38
C ARG A 26 10.54 -4.89 1.88
N LEU A 27 9.23 -5.09 1.86
CA LEU A 27 8.28 -4.04 1.44
C LEU A 27 8.39 -2.82 2.36
N VAL A 28 8.39 -3.04 3.67
CA VAL A 28 8.55 -1.98 4.67
C VAL A 28 9.89 -1.29 4.49
N ARG A 29 11.00 -2.02 4.37
CA ARG A 29 12.32 -1.42 4.17
C ARG A 29 12.39 -0.55 2.90
N ASP A 30 11.83 -1.02 1.79
CA ASP A 30 11.93 -0.33 0.50
C ASP A 30 10.95 0.86 0.39
N TYR A 31 9.87 0.90 1.19
CA TYR A 31 8.76 1.86 1.04
C TYR A 31 8.26 2.51 2.35
N SER A 32 8.90 2.28 3.50
CA SER A 32 8.51 2.89 4.80
C SER A 32 8.71 4.39 4.78
N ALA A 33 9.85 4.86 4.25
CA ALA A 33 10.03 6.28 3.95
C ALA A 33 9.21 6.66 2.70
N ALA A 34 8.48 7.77 2.77
CA ALA A 34 7.87 8.41 1.62
C ALA A 34 8.99 8.74 0.62
N THR A 35 9.29 7.80 -0.28
CA THR A 35 10.34 7.99 -1.27
C THR A 35 9.84 9.12 -2.15
N ASP A 36 10.60 10.22 -2.14
CA ASP A 36 10.29 11.48 -2.77
C ASP A 36 9.76 11.27 -4.21
N LEU A 37 8.43 11.33 -4.34
CA LEU A 37 7.74 11.26 -5.62
C LEU A 37 7.91 12.57 -6.39
N VAL A 38 8.27 13.66 -5.71
CA VAL A 38 8.45 15.00 -6.29
C VAL A 38 9.80 15.10 -7.01
N GLY A 39 10.81 14.36 -6.55
CA GLY A 39 12.14 14.25 -7.19
C GLY A 39 12.29 13.08 -8.19
N LEU A 40 11.21 12.36 -8.51
CA LEU A 40 11.29 11.12 -9.29
C LEU A 40 11.48 11.40 -10.80
N ASP A 41 12.72 11.37 -11.27
CA ASP A 41 13.09 11.53 -12.68
C ASP A 41 12.63 10.30 -13.49
N TRP A 42 11.43 10.39 -14.06
CA TRP A 42 10.80 9.36 -14.89
C TRP A 42 11.67 8.90 -16.06
N ARG A 43 12.60 9.76 -16.53
CA ARG A 43 13.50 9.48 -17.64
C ARG A 43 14.65 8.54 -17.23
N LYS A 44 15.02 8.53 -15.95
CA LYS A 44 16.05 7.64 -15.36
C LYS A 44 15.47 6.34 -14.84
N MET A 45 14.14 6.23 -14.74
CA MET A 45 13.49 5.02 -14.27
C MET A 45 13.38 4.00 -15.42
N LYS A 46 14.10 2.88 -15.33
CA LYS A 46 13.68 1.68 -16.07
C LYS A 46 12.26 1.39 -15.63
N ILE A 47 11.28 1.50 -16.54
CA ILE A 47 9.86 1.25 -16.25
C ILE A 47 9.80 -0.07 -15.49
N PRO A 48 9.51 -0.05 -14.17
CA PRO A 48 9.42 -1.29 -13.43
C PRO A 48 8.31 -2.11 -14.10
N PRO A 49 8.50 -3.43 -14.27
CA PRO A 49 7.46 -4.26 -14.84
C PRO A 49 6.18 -4.01 -14.06
N VAL A 50 5.09 -3.73 -14.79
CA VAL A 50 3.76 -3.52 -14.23
C VAL A 50 3.50 -4.64 -13.24
N LEU A 51 3.07 -4.28 -12.02
CA LEU A 51 2.77 -5.26 -10.98
C LEU A 51 1.79 -6.29 -11.56
N GLY A 52 2.16 -7.57 -11.54
CA GLY A 52 1.24 -8.62 -11.95
C GLY A 52 -0.02 -8.64 -11.07
N SER A 53 -1.14 -9.16 -11.58
CA SER A 53 -2.43 -9.20 -10.86
C SER A 53 -2.30 -9.73 -9.41
N SER A 54 -1.51 -10.78 -9.22
CA SER A 54 -1.25 -11.38 -7.89
C SER A 54 -0.51 -10.45 -6.92
N GLY A 55 0.26 -9.50 -7.44
CA GLY A 55 0.92 -8.46 -6.65
C GLY A 55 -0.06 -7.41 -6.16
N HIS A 56 -1.03 -7.02 -6.98
CA HIS A 56 -2.10 -6.10 -6.59
C HIS A 56 -2.97 -6.70 -5.48
N ASP A 57 -3.46 -7.93 -5.66
CA ASP A 57 -4.31 -8.60 -4.66
C ASP A 57 -3.61 -8.71 -3.30
N TRP A 58 -2.31 -9.05 -3.31
CA TRP A 58 -1.49 -9.12 -2.10
C TRP A 58 -1.34 -7.76 -1.41
N LEU A 59 -1.08 -6.68 -2.15
CA LEU A 59 -0.98 -5.33 -1.59
C LEU A 59 -2.33 -4.84 -1.05
N PHE A 60 -3.44 -5.15 -1.73
CA PHE A 60 -4.78 -4.85 -1.24
C PHE A 60 -5.07 -5.56 0.07
N LYS A 61 -4.68 -6.82 0.21
CA LYS A 61 -4.82 -7.57 1.46
C LYS A 61 -4.04 -6.94 2.61
N LEU A 62 -2.83 -6.46 2.36
CA LEU A 62 -2.01 -5.75 3.36
C LEU A 62 -2.58 -4.38 3.76
N MET A 63 -3.37 -3.74 2.89
CA MET A 63 -4.01 -2.46 3.19
C MET A 63 -5.32 -2.60 3.96
N GLN A 64 -6.00 -3.75 3.94
CA GLN A 64 -7.31 -3.91 4.61
C GLN A 64 -7.24 -3.58 6.10
N PRO A 65 -6.29 -4.14 6.89
CA PRO A 65 -6.24 -3.88 8.34
C PRO A 65 -6.01 -2.40 8.64
N MET A 66 -5.14 -1.74 7.87
CA MET A 66 -4.91 -0.30 8.01
C MET A 66 -6.17 0.51 7.70
N LYS A 67 -6.99 0.12 6.73
CA LYS A 67 -8.26 0.83 6.45
C LYS A 67 -9.25 0.69 7.60
N GLU A 68 -9.36 -0.50 8.17
CA GLU A 68 -10.21 -0.75 9.34
C GLU A 68 -9.73 0.08 10.54
N ILE A 69 -8.43 0.09 10.82
CA ILE A 69 -7.83 0.91 11.88
C ILE A 69 -8.11 2.40 11.66
N LEU A 70 -7.95 2.91 10.44
CA LEU A 70 -8.21 4.32 10.13
C LEU A 70 -9.69 4.68 10.22
N HIS A 71 -10.58 3.76 9.88
CA HIS A 71 -12.01 3.97 10.05
C HIS A 71 -12.39 4.10 11.53
N VAL A 72 -11.85 3.22 12.38
CA VAL A 72 -12.02 3.31 13.84
C VAL A 72 -11.40 4.60 14.38
N LYS A 73 -10.24 5.02 13.85
CA LYS A 73 -9.63 6.31 14.19
C LYS A 73 -10.55 7.49 13.87
N GLU A 74 -11.16 7.50 12.69
CA GLU A 74 -12.10 8.56 12.28
C GLU A 74 -13.35 8.60 13.17
N THR A 75 -13.91 7.44 13.53
CA THR A 75 -15.07 7.40 14.44
C THR A 75 -14.71 7.92 15.84
N LEU A 76 -13.59 7.48 16.40
CA LEU A 76 -13.09 7.97 17.70
C LEU A 76 -12.78 9.47 17.67
N GLN A 77 -12.22 9.96 16.56
CA GLN A 77 -11.92 11.38 16.41
C GLN A 77 -13.20 12.22 16.35
N ALA A 78 -14.26 11.70 15.72
CA ALA A 78 -15.56 12.36 15.71
C ALA A 78 -16.20 12.37 17.12
N ASP A 79 -16.04 11.30 17.89
CA ASP A 79 -16.60 11.18 19.24
C ASP A 79 -15.83 12.00 20.30
N LEU A 80 -14.50 12.08 20.16
CA LEU A 80 -13.61 12.74 21.13
C LEU A 80 -13.27 14.19 20.76
N GLU A 81 -13.58 14.61 19.53
CA GLU A 81 -13.21 15.92 18.94
C GLU A 81 -11.70 16.23 18.99
N ARG A 82 -10.86 15.21 19.20
CA ARG A 82 -9.39 15.30 19.27
C ARG A 82 -8.74 14.11 18.56
N GLU A 83 -7.44 14.20 18.32
CA GLU A 83 -6.69 13.06 17.79
C GLU A 83 -6.62 11.95 18.86
N PRO A 84 -7.10 10.72 18.58
CA PRO A 84 -7.05 9.62 19.53
C PRO A 84 -5.60 9.10 19.66
N THR A 85 -5.24 8.72 20.89
CA THR A 85 -3.90 8.18 21.18
C THR A 85 -3.78 6.75 20.64
N ASP A 86 -2.56 6.30 20.33
CA ASP A 86 -2.31 4.92 19.90
C ASP A 86 -2.85 3.88 20.89
N ASP A 87 -2.82 4.18 22.20
CA ASP A 87 -3.39 3.33 23.27
C ASP A 87 -4.93 3.22 23.18
N GLU A 88 -5.62 4.32 22.89
CA GLU A 88 -7.08 4.36 22.77
C GLU A 88 -7.54 3.67 21.49
N LEU A 89 -6.76 3.79 20.42
CA LEU A 89 -7.01 3.10 19.16
C LEU A 89 -6.75 1.60 19.29
N ALA A 90 -5.73 1.21 20.04
CA ALA A 90 -5.43 -0.18 20.39
C ALA A 90 -6.57 -0.81 21.21
N GLU A 91 -7.10 -0.09 22.21
CA GLU A 91 -8.24 -0.53 23.01
C GLU A 91 -9.50 -0.69 22.14
N ALA A 92 -9.82 0.30 21.29
CA ALA A 92 -11.00 0.27 20.43
C ALA A 92 -10.94 -0.81 19.34
N THR A 93 -9.74 -1.13 18.85
CA THR A 93 -9.54 -2.19 17.85
C THR A 93 -9.29 -3.56 18.48
N ASN A 94 -9.12 -3.63 19.81
CA ASN A 94 -8.72 -4.83 20.56
C ASN A 94 -7.41 -5.46 20.03
N ILE A 95 -6.46 -4.62 19.65
CA ILE A 95 -5.15 -5.01 19.11
C ILE A 95 -4.07 -4.33 19.97
N ASP A 96 -2.97 -5.04 20.23
CA ASP A 96 -1.82 -4.50 20.93
C ASP A 96 -1.18 -3.30 20.19
N VAL A 97 -0.65 -2.32 20.93
CA VAL A 97 -0.08 -1.08 20.38
C VAL A 97 1.09 -1.35 19.41
N ASP A 98 1.96 -2.30 19.70
CA ASP A 98 3.07 -2.65 18.81
C ASP A 98 2.57 -3.29 17.51
N GLN A 99 1.55 -4.14 17.63
CA GLN A 99 0.92 -4.76 16.47
C GLN A 99 0.16 -3.74 15.62
N LEU A 100 -0.52 -2.77 16.25
CA LEU A 100 -1.20 -1.66 15.59
C LEU A 100 -0.22 -0.84 14.74
N ARG A 101 0.89 -0.40 15.35
CA ARG A 101 1.95 0.37 14.68
C ARG A 101 2.54 -0.39 13.49
N LYS A 102 2.77 -1.70 13.66
CA LYS A 102 3.26 -2.56 12.58
C LYS A 102 2.27 -2.66 11.41
N GLN A 103 0.97 -2.83 11.68
CA GLN A 103 -0.05 -2.89 10.63
C GLN A 103 -0.14 -1.57 9.84
N LEU A 104 -0.04 -0.43 10.54
CA LEU A 104 -0.03 0.89 9.92
C LEU A 104 1.20 1.08 9.01
N GLU A 105 2.39 0.65 9.46
CA GLU A 105 3.62 0.76 8.68
C GLU A 105 3.59 -0.11 7.42
N ILE A 106 3.17 -1.37 7.56
CA ILE A 106 3.00 -2.30 6.43
C ILE A 106 1.99 -1.72 5.42
N GLY A 107 0.87 -1.20 5.91
CA GLY A 107 -0.16 -0.57 5.09
C GLY A 107 0.34 0.67 4.34
N ARG A 108 1.11 1.54 5.00
CA ARG A 108 1.75 2.72 4.38
C ARG A 108 2.71 2.30 3.27
N ALA A 109 3.58 1.33 3.54
CA ALA A 109 4.51 0.80 2.55
C ALA A 109 3.78 0.19 1.34
N ALA A 110 2.68 -0.54 1.59
CA ALA A 110 1.84 -1.10 0.52
C ALA A 110 1.19 0.01 -0.33
N ARG A 111 0.64 1.06 0.29
CA ARG A 111 0.10 2.25 -0.40
C ARG A 111 1.15 2.93 -1.24
N HIS A 112 2.34 3.20 -0.71
CA HIS A 112 3.43 3.84 -1.44
C HIS A 112 3.84 3.03 -2.67
N LYS A 113 3.91 1.70 -2.55
CA LYS A 113 4.20 0.83 -3.68
C LYS A 113 3.11 0.88 -4.76
N LEU A 114 1.84 0.92 -4.38
CA LEU A 114 0.71 1.07 -5.32
C LEU A 114 0.71 2.44 -6.00
N ILE A 115 0.90 3.53 -5.24
CA ILE A 115 0.95 4.89 -5.77
C ILE A 115 2.09 5.02 -6.78
N LYS A 116 3.28 4.49 -6.45
CA LYS A 116 4.43 4.49 -7.36
C LYS A 116 4.12 3.75 -8.67
N ALA A 117 3.42 2.62 -8.61
CA ALA A 117 3.02 1.88 -9.81
C ALA A 117 2.00 2.69 -10.65
N ALA A 118 1.02 3.33 -10.02
CA ALA A 118 0.03 4.16 -10.70
C ALA A 118 0.67 5.39 -11.37
N VAL A 119 1.59 6.07 -10.70
CA VAL A 119 2.33 7.22 -11.24
C VAL A 119 3.13 6.84 -12.48
N VAL A 120 3.80 5.69 -12.48
CA VAL A 120 4.55 5.21 -13.66
C VAL A 120 3.63 4.93 -14.84
N ILE A 121 2.47 4.30 -14.60
CA ILE A 121 1.47 4.05 -15.65
C ILE A 121 0.95 5.36 -16.21
N LEU A 122 0.55 6.29 -15.33
CA LEU A 122 0.06 7.61 -15.72
C LEU A 122 1.13 8.37 -16.52
N CYS A 123 2.38 8.37 -16.07
CA CYS A 123 3.49 9.02 -16.77
C CYS A 123 3.72 8.38 -18.15
N SER A 124 3.63 7.05 -18.27
CA SER A 124 3.74 6.36 -19.56
C SER A 124 2.62 6.78 -20.52
N ILE A 125 1.38 6.90 -20.03
CA ILE A 125 0.23 7.36 -20.81
C ILE A 125 0.37 8.85 -21.20
N CYS A 126 0.84 9.71 -20.29
CA CYS A 126 1.01 11.14 -20.52
C CYS A 126 2.20 11.47 -21.44
N VAL A 127 3.29 10.70 -21.37
CA VAL A 127 4.52 10.94 -22.14
C VAL A 127 4.49 10.23 -23.50
N HIS A 128 3.76 9.12 -23.63
CA HIS A 128 3.56 8.43 -24.90
C HIS A 128 2.06 8.12 -25.08
N PRO A 129 1.24 9.14 -25.42
CA PRO A 129 -0.16 8.90 -25.72
C PRO A 129 -0.25 7.88 -26.86
N PRO A 130 -1.06 6.82 -26.74
CA PRO A 130 -1.25 5.88 -27.83
C PRO A 130 -1.75 6.66 -29.04
N LEU A 131 -0.91 6.70 -30.08
CA LEU A 131 -1.19 7.28 -31.37
C LEU A 131 -2.48 6.67 -31.92
N LYS A 132 -3.59 7.40 -31.73
CA LYS A 132 -4.75 7.60 -32.60
C LYS A 132 -5.94 8.00 -31.75
N LEU A 133 -6.13 9.32 -31.64
CA LEU A 133 -7.40 10.03 -31.77
C LEU A 133 -7.04 11.53 -31.73
N GLU A 134 -6.33 11.97 -32.77
CA GLU A 134 -6.12 13.39 -33.04
C GLU A 134 -7.39 13.95 -33.68
N HIS A 135 -8.42 14.15 -32.87
CA HIS A 135 -9.40 15.19 -33.13
C HIS A 135 -9.98 15.60 -31.78
N GLU A 136 -9.72 16.84 -31.40
CA GLU A 136 -10.26 17.51 -30.21
C GLU A 136 -9.68 17.09 -28.85
N ARG A 137 -8.53 17.69 -28.50
CA ARG A 137 -8.23 17.99 -27.09
C ARG A 137 -7.84 19.46 -26.95
N SER A 138 -8.87 20.29 -26.91
CA SER A 138 -8.83 21.57 -26.20
C SER A 138 -8.53 21.26 -24.74
N TYR A 139 -7.35 21.62 -24.26
CA TYR A 139 -7.03 21.55 -22.84
C TYR A 139 -7.77 22.71 -22.16
N PRO A 140 -8.50 22.49 -21.04
CA PRO A 140 -9.02 23.61 -20.27
C PRO A 140 -7.82 24.35 -19.67
N THR A 141 -7.59 25.57 -20.15
CA THR A 141 -6.70 26.51 -19.48
C THR A 141 -7.36 26.89 -18.16
N TRP A 142 -6.90 26.31 -17.06
CA TRP A 142 -7.23 26.82 -15.74
C TRP A 142 -6.61 28.21 -15.63
N LYS A 143 -7.40 29.24 -15.91
CA LYS A 143 -7.09 30.59 -15.44
C LYS A 143 -7.27 30.54 -13.93
N GLU A 144 -6.18 30.77 -13.22
CA GLU A 144 -6.24 31.26 -11.85
C GLU A 144 -6.78 32.69 -11.92
N ASP A 145 -8.10 32.83 -11.80
CA ASP A 145 -8.73 34.11 -11.51
C ASP A 145 -8.69 34.28 -9.98
N GLY A 146 -7.94 35.30 -9.54
CA GLY A 146 -7.72 35.65 -8.13
C GLY A 146 -8.82 36.49 -7.49
#